data_AF-A0A510TJM9-F1
#
_entry.id   AF-A0A510TJM9-F1
#
_cell.length_a   1.000
_cell.length_b   1.000
_cell.length_c   1.000
_cell.angle_alpha   90.00
_cell.angle_beta   90.00
_cell.angle_gamma   90.00
#
_symmetry.space_group_name_H-M   'P 1'
#
loop_
_entity.id
_entity.type
_entity.pdbx_description
1 polymer ?
#
loop_
_entity_poly.entity_id
_entity_poly.type
_entity_poly.pdbx_seq_one_letter_code
_entity_poly.pdbx_strand_id
1 'polypeptide(L)'
;MGNTRAWPVLRTTDLDEALRLAEGLLSVASWYRPSGCYLDAWARDDDELRRLTEARPGAHVEWYGEGRTTLPASLCLNVSSCDEAGKALKTWADITRCYVLWHDLKWPAVPELGLDEEYKYAELEVACNSRDIHCSEWAAEHTVFIHARPGHDERAAWLAAQVNAQVVGPPEFGW
;
A
#
# COMPACT_ATOMS: atom_id res chain seq x y z
N MET A 1 -0.42 19.93 4.33
CA MET A 1 -1.17 18.66 4.41
C MET A 1 -0.49 17.84 5.50
N GLY A 2 -1.26 17.21 6.38
CA GLY A 2 -0.66 16.40 7.45
C GLY A 2 -0.43 15.02 6.89
N ASN A 3 0.73 14.43 7.17
CA ASN A 3 1.01 13.08 6.73
C ASN A 3 0.15 12.09 7.51
N THR A 4 -0.23 10.99 6.87
CA THR A 4 -0.87 9.87 7.57
C THR A 4 0.08 9.23 8.59
N ARG A 5 -0.46 8.42 9.48
CA ARG A 5 0.31 7.40 10.20
C ARG A 5 -0.10 6.04 9.66
N ALA A 6 0.85 5.16 9.45
CA ALA A 6 0.63 3.83 8.89
C ALA A 6 0.94 2.77 9.94
N TRP A 7 -0.05 1.98 10.33
CA TRP A 7 0.13 0.90 11.32
C TRP A 7 0.22 -0.45 10.60
N PRO A 8 1.30 -1.23 10.78
CA PRO A 8 1.38 -2.57 10.21
C PRO A 8 0.40 -3.50 10.93
N VAL A 9 -0.44 -4.21 10.18
CA VAL A 9 -1.46 -5.13 10.70
C VAL A 9 -1.25 -6.58 10.28
N LEU A 10 -0.31 -6.82 9.37
CA LEU A 10 0.15 -8.14 8.97
C LEU A 10 1.59 -8.05 8.47
N ARG A 11 2.41 -9.06 8.81
CA ARG A 11 3.68 -9.38 8.14
C ARG A 11 3.65 -10.85 7.77
N THR A 12 3.83 -11.17 6.51
CA THR A 12 3.75 -12.55 6.02
C THR A 12 4.64 -12.75 4.81
N THR A 13 5.14 -13.97 4.60
CA THR A 13 5.83 -14.34 3.35
C THR A 13 4.84 -14.86 2.29
N ASP A 14 3.54 -14.93 2.59
CA ASP A 14 2.48 -15.28 1.65
C ASP A 14 1.78 -14.01 1.14
N LEU A 15 2.10 -13.58 -0.08
CA LEU A 15 1.46 -12.42 -0.71
C LEU A 15 -0.05 -12.63 -0.90
N ASP A 16 -0.53 -13.86 -1.09
CA ASP A 16 -1.97 -14.11 -1.18
C ASP A 16 -2.67 -13.88 0.16
N GLU A 17 -2.00 -14.15 1.28
CA GLU A 17 -2.52 -13.83 2.61
C GLU A 17 -2.62 -12.31 2.81
N ALA A 18 -1.58 -11.57 2.42
CA ALA A 18 -1.60 -10.10 2.48
C ALA A 18 -2.73 -9.50 1.63
N LEU A 19 -2.93 -9.98 0.40
CA LEU A 19 -4.00 -9.52 -0.47
C LEU A 19 -5.40 -9.88 0.05
N ARG A 20 -5.59 -11.08 0.62
CA ARG A 20 -6.87 -11.46 1.25
C ARG A 20 -7.20 -10.56 2.45
N LEU A 21 -6.22 -10.26 3.30
CA LEU A 21 -6.41 -9.37 4.44
C LEU A 21 -6.71 -7.94 3.97
N ALA A 22 -6.03 -7.46 2.93
CA ALA A 22 -6.31 -6.17 2.32
C ALA A 22 -7.74 -6.09 1.76
N GLU A 23 -8.19 -7.11 1.01
CA GLU A 23 -9.57 -7.19 0.50
C GLU A 23 -10.60 -7.13 1.64
N GLY A 24 -10.34 -7.84 2.74
CA GLY A 24 -11.15 -7.76 3.96
C GLY A 24 -11.24 -6.34 4.51
N LEU A 25 -10.12 -5.63 4.62
CA LEU A 25 -10.08 -4.25 5.12
C LEU A 25 -10.78 -3.27 4.18
N LEU A 26 -10.60 -3.43 2.86
CA LEU A 26 -11.28 -2.61 1.86
C LEU A 26 -12.81 -2.81 1.89
N SER A 27 -13.30 -3.97 2.33
CA SER A 27 -14.73 -4.22 2.51
C SER A 27 -15.35 -3.46 3.69
N VAL A 28 -14.52 -3.03 4.66
CA VAL A 28 -14.93 -2.18 5.80
C VAL A 28 -15.01 -0.71 5.38
N ALA A 29 -14.26 -0.32 4.35
CA ALA A 29 -14.25 1.05 3.85
C ALA A 29 -15.50 1.39 3.03
N SER A 30 -15.84 2.68 3.01
CA SER A 30 -16.71 3.25 1.98
C SER A 30 -15.88 3.99 0.94
N TRP A 31 -16.27 3.92 -0.33
CA TRP A 31 -15.48 4.51 -1.43
C TRP A 31 -16.10 5.80 -1.94
N TYR A 32 -15.28 6.82 -2.18
CA TYR A 32 -15.69 7.97 -2.99
C TYR A 32 -15.52 7.66 -4.48
N ARG A 33 -14.39 7.04 -4.83
CA ARG A 33 -14.10 6.53 -6.17
C ARG A 33 -13.47 5.13 -6.05
N PRO A 34 -14.17 4.06 -6.46
CA PRO A 34 -13.67 2.69 -6.32
C PRO A 34 -12.43 2.36 -7.18
N SER A 35 -11.97 3.30 -8.02
CA SER A 35 -10.79 3.15 -8.87
C SER A 35 -9.54 3.89 -8.35
N GLY A 36 -9.58 4.43 -7.13
CA GLY A 36 -8.46 5.18 -6.55
C GLY A 36 -7.39 4.25 -5.97
N CYS A 37 -6.55 3.68 -6.82
CA CYS A 37 -5.33 3.03 -6.36
C CYS A 37 -4.21 3.14 -7.39
N TYR A 38 -2.99 3.29 -6.87
CA TYR A 38 -1.79 3.26 -7.67
C TYR A 38 -0.81 2.25 -7.08
N LEU A 39 -0.03 1.65 -7.98
CA LEU A 39 1.11 0.82 -7.64
C LEU A 39 2.38 1.59 -7.92
N ASP A 40 3.39 1.35 -7.11
CA ASP A 40 4.76 1.83 -7.33
C ASP A 40 5.74 0.67 -7.17
N ALA A 41 6.79 0.67 -7.98
CA ALA A 41 7.89 -0.27 -7.93
C ALA A 41 9.20 0.42 -8.30
N TRP A 42 10.30 0.02 -7.67
CA TRP A 42 11.61 0.60 -7.95
C TRP A 42 12.47 -0.34 -8.78
N ALA A 43 12.87 0.12 -9.96
CA ALA A 43 13.95 -0.47 -10.72
C ALA A 43 15.29 0.10 -10.26
N ARG A 44 16.22 -0.78 -9.89
CA ARG A 44 17.59 -0.43 -9.47
C ARG A 44 18.61 -0.66 -10.57
N ASP A 45 18.27 -1.46 -11.58
CA ASP A 45 19.05 -1.70 -12.77
C ASP A 45 18.14 -1.74 -14.03
N ASP A 46 18.78 -1.76 -15.20
CA ASP A 46 18.09 -1.79 -16.49
C ASP A 46 17.30 -3.08 -16.72
N ASP A 47 17.69 -4.20 -16.09
CA ASP A 47 16.97 -5.46 -16.23
C ASP A 47 15.66 -5.44 -15.44
N GLU A 48 15.68 -4.95 -14.19
CA GLU A 48 14.48 -4.71 -13.39
C GLU A 48 13.52 -3.76 -14.14
N LEU A 49 14.04 -2.64 -14.67
CA LEU A 49 13.24 -1.66 -15.42
C LEU A 49 12.56 -2.30 -16.64
N ARG A 50 13.34 -3.05 -17.43
CA ARG A 50 12.84 -3.76 -18.61
C ARG A 50 11.75 -4.77 -18.22
N ARG A 51 12.01 -5.61 -17.22
CA ARG A 51 11.07 -6.64 -16.75
C ARG A 51 9.77 -6.03 -16.22
N LEU A 52 9.84 -4.93 -15.47
CA LEU A 52 8.65 -4.24 -14.94
C LEU A 52 7.80 -3.61 -16.06
N THR A 53 8.46 -3.00 -17.05
CA THR A 53 7.78 -2.36 -18.19
C THR A 53 7.16 -3.38 -19.14
N GLU A 54 7.85 -4.51 -19.38
CA GLU A 54 7.31 -5.64 -20.17
C GLU A 54 6.13 -6.30 -19.45
N ALA A 55 6.18 -6.44 -18.13
CA ALA A 55 5.09 -6.98 -17.32
C ALA A 55 3.84 -6.10 -17.35
N ARG A 56 3.99 -4.77 -17.43
CA ARG A 56 2.88 -3.82 -17.46
C ARG A 56 3.12 -2.72 -18.51
N PRO A 57 2.83 -3.00 -19.79
CA PRO A 57 2.91 -2.02 -20.87
C PRO A 57 1.84 -0.94 -20.64
N GLY A 58 2.23 0.18 -20.03
CA GLY A 58 1.31 1.22 -19.55
C GLY A 58 1.71 1.84 -18.22
N ALA A 59 2.65 1.21 -17.49
CA ALA A 59 3.28 1.84 -16.34
C ALA A 59 4.08 3.09 -16.79
N HIS A 60 3.93 4.17 -16.03
CA HIS A 60 4.67 5.40 -16.23
C HIS A 60 6.00 5.31 -15.49
N VAL A 61 7.11 5.60 -16.17
CA VAL A 61 8.44 5.57 -15.56
C VAL A 61 8.81 6.97 -15.09
N GLU A 62 9.09 7.11 -13.79
CA GLU A 62 9.62 8.31 -13.18
C GLU A 62 11.08 8.11 -12.78
N TRP A 63 11.94 9.00 -13.25
CA TRP A 63 13.38 8.92 -13.00
C TRP A 63 13.79 9.87 -11.90
N TYR A 64 14.59 9.37 -10.95
CA TYR A 64 15.19 10.19 -9.91
C TYR A 64 16.55 10.75 -10.40
N GLY A 65 16.96 11.89 -9.85
CA GLY A 65 18.26 12.51 -10.13
C GLY A 65 18.24 13.69 -11.13
N GLU A 66 19.36 14.44 -11.15
CA GLU A 66 19.53 15.60 -12.00
C GLU A 66 19.58 15.16 -13.48
N GLY A 67 18.63 15.65 -14.29
CA GLY A 67 18.47 15.23 -15.67
C GLY A 67 17.55 14.03 -15.91
N ARG A 68 16.93 13.44 -14.85
CA ARG A 68 15.87 12.40 -14.97
C ARG A 68 16.22 11.22 -15.89
N THR A 69 17.44 10.69 -15.77
CA THR A 69 17.92 9.55 -16.58
C THR A 69 18.67 8.51 -15.77
N THR A 70 18.77 8.69 -14.45
CA THR A 70 19.58 7.84 -13.59
C THR A 70 18.70 6.93 -12.75
N LEU A 71 19.15 5.69 -12.57
CA LEU A 71 18.56 4.75 -11.63
C LEU A 71 18.85 5.17 -10.17
N PRO A 72 17.99 4.82 -9.21
CA PRO A 72 16.76 4.04 -9.40
C PRO A 72 15.68 4.82 -10.15
N ALA A 73 14.75 4.10 -10.80
CA ALA A 73 13.55 4.65 -11.41
C ALA A 73 12.32 4.06 -10.72
N SER A 74 11.29 4.87 -10.50
CA SER A 74 9.98 4.43 -10.03
C SER A 74 9.09 4.12 -11.23
N LEU A 75 8.27 3.09 -11.12
CA LEU A 75 7.23 2.77 -12.08
C LEU A 75 5.87 2.87 -11.43
N CYS A 76 5.06 3.81 -11.91
CA CYS A 76 3.72 4.05 -11.40
C CYS A 76 2.68 3.41 -12.33
N LEU A 77 1.74 2.67 -11.75
CA LEU A 77 0.60 2.13 -12.49
C LEU A 77 -0.70 2.46 -11.77
N ASN A 78 -1.58 3.20 -12.45
CA ASN A 78 -2.96 3.38 -11.99
C ASN A 78 -3.78 2.17 -12.41
N VAL A 79 -4.47 1.54 -11.46
CA VAL A 79 -5.36 0.41 -11.73
C VAL A 79 -6.76 0.69 -11.20
N SER A 80 -7.75 0.03 -11.79
CA SER A 80 -9.15 0.39 -11.59
C SER A 80 -9.93 -0.56 -10.67
N SER A 81 -9.29 -1.65 -10.22
CA SER A 81 -9.93 -2.65 -9.36
C SER A 81 -8.91 -3.37 -8.46
N CYS A 82 -9.39 -3.95 -7.36
CA CYS A 82 -8.56 -4.75 -6.43
C CYS A 82 -7.98 -6.01 -7.09
N ASP A 83 -8.73 -6.66 -8.00
CA ASP A 83 -8.26 -7.84 -8.73
C ASP A 83 -7.10 -7.49 -9.67
N GLU A 84 -7.23 -6.38 -10.41
CA GLU A 84 -6.17 -5.87 -11.28
C GLU A 84 -4.92 -5.48 -10.46
N ALA A 85 -5.13 -4.78 -9.34
CA ALA A 85 -4.08 -4.41 -8.41
C ALA A 85 -3.32 -5.63 -7.87
N GLY A 86 -4.03 -6.64 -7.37
CA GLY A 86 -3.41 -7.86 -6.84
C GLY A 86 -2.61 -8.63 -7.91
N LYS A 87 -3.12 -8.70 -9.14
CA LYS A 87 -2.38 -9.31 -10.26
C LYS A 87 -1.12 -8.52 -10.63
N ALA A 88 -1.21 -7.19 -10.67
CA ALA A 88 -0.07 -6.34 -11.00
C ALA A 88 1.01 -6.41 -9.90
N LEU A 89 0.59 -6.32 -8.65
CA LEU A 89 1.45 -6.39 -7.48
C LEU A 89 2.23 -7.70 -7.43
N LYS A 90 1.57 -8.85 -7.66
CA LYS A 90 2.25 -10.17 -7.73
C LYS A 90 3.35 -10.21 -8.77
N THR A 91 3.06 -9.75 -9.99
CA THR A 91 4.05 -9.75 -11.08
C THR A 91 5.25 -8.86 -10.74
N TRP A 92 5.02 -7.70 -10.11
CA TRP A 92 6.10 -6.79 -9.72
C TRP A 92 6.89 -7.28 -8.50
N ALA A 93 6.23 -7.94 -7.54
CA ALA A 93 6.85 -8.52 -6.36
C ALA A 93 7.85 -9.66 -6.72
N ASP A 94 7.65 -10.36 -7.84
CA ASP A 94 8.61 -11.34 -8.36
C ASP A 94 9.88 -10.70 -8.97
N ILE A 95 9.87 -9.39 -9.17
CA ILE A 95 10.96 -8.64 -9.81
C ILE A 95 11.71 -7.80 -8.78
N THR A 96 10.99 -7.00 -7.98
CA THR A 96 11.57 -6.03 -7.05
C THR A 96 10.65 -5.81 -5.84
N ARG A 97 10.97 -4.80 -5.04
CA ARG A 97 10.09 -4.27 -4.01
C ARG A 97 9.11 -3.30 -4.65
N CYS A 98 7.86 -3.39 -4.24
CA CYS A 98 6.78 -2.60 -4.78
C CYS A 98 5.68 -2.49 -3.73
N TYR A 99 4.80 -1.51 -3.88
CA TYR A 99 3.60 -1.42 -3.07
C TYR A 99 2.39 -1.10 -3.94
N VAL A 100 1.22 -1.36 -3.38
CA VAL A 100 -0.04 -0.79 -3.84
C VAL A 100 -0.64 0.02 -2.71
N LEU A 101 -1.11 1.22 -3.05
CA LEU A 101 -1.83 2.09 -2.13
C LEU A 101 -3.24 2.35 -2.66
N TRP A 102 -4.24 1.93 -1.90
CA TRP A 102 -5.64 2.31 -2.11
C TRP A 102 -5.94 3.60 -1.35
N HIS A 103 -6.52 4.56 -2.05
CA HIS A 103 -6.92 5.87 -1.54
C HIS A 103 -8.33 6.21 -2.03
N ASP A 104 -8.78 7.45 -1.83
CA ASP A 104 -10.16 7.90 -2.14
C ASP A 104 -11.24 7.05 -1.46
N LEU A 105 -10.87 6.48 -0.30
CA LEU A 105 -11.74 5.71 0.58
C LEU A 105 -12.01 6.48 1.87
N LYS A 106 -12.97 5.99 2.64
CA LYS A 106 -13.37 6.54 3.92
C LYS A 106 -13.47 5.43 4.94
N TRP A 107 -12.76 5.57 6.04
CA TRP A 107 -12.93 4.73 7.20
C TRP A 107 -14.23 5.08 7.92
N PRO A 108 -15.01 4.07 8.37
CA PRO A 108 -16.30 4.30 9.00
C PRO A 108 -16.17 5.09 10.31
N ALA A 109 -17.29 5.60 10.79
CA ALA A 109 -17.39 6.07 12.16
C ALA A 109 -17.26 4.88 13.12
N VAL A 110 -16.65 5.11 14.28
CA VAL A 110 -16.54 4.15 15.38
C VAL A 110 -17.08 4.84 16.64
N PRO A 111 -18.41 4.88 16.83
CA PRO A 111 -19.04 5.63 17.92
C PRO A 111 -18.58 5.21 19.30
N GLU A 112 -18.28 3.92 19.51
CA GLU A 112 -17.79 3.37 20.77
C GLU A 112 -16.41 3.91 21.17
N LEU A 113 -15.64 4.44 20.21
CA LEU A 113 -14.36 5.12 20.43
C LEU A 113 -14.48 6.65 20.30
N GLY A 114 -15.69 7.17 20.07
CA GLY A 114 -15.91 8.59 19.81
C GLY A 114 -15.24 9.10 18.52
N LEU A 115 -15.06 8.23 17.52
CA LEU A 115 -14.38 8.55 16.27
C LEU A 115 -15.39 8.74 15.13
N ASP A 116 -15.44 9.92 14.54
CA ASP A 116 -16.22 10.18 13.34
C ASP A 116 -15.62 9.50 12.09
N GLU A 117 -16.37 9.45 10.99
CA GLU A 117 -15.84 8.99 9.71
C GLU A 117 -14.56 9.76 9.33
N GLU A 118 -13.60 9.07 8.72
CA GLU A 118 -12.32 9.69 8.32
C GLU A 118 -12.06 9.42 6.85
N TYR A 119 -11.81 10.48 6.11
CA TYR A 119 -11.51 10.44 4.67
C TYR A 119 -10.09 10.92 4.39
N LYS A 120 -9.67 12.00 5.04
CA LYS A 120 -8.44 12.73 4.66
C LYS A 120 -7.19 11.90 4.86
N TYR A 121 -7.22 10.98 5.82
CA TYR A 121 -6.07 10.16 6.21
C TYR A 121 -6.34 8.67 5.98
N ALA A 122 -7.35 8.34 5.16
CA ALA A 122 -7.82 6.98 5.00
C ALA A 122 -7.23 6.35 3.74
N GLU A 123 -6.24 5.48 3.94
CA GLU A 123 -5.54 4.76 2.87
C GLU A 123 -5.22 3.35 3.37
N LEU A 124 -5.07 2.40 2.45
CA LEU A 124 -4.63 1.05 2.74
C LEU A 124 -3.44 0.72 1.85
N GLU A 125 -2.40 0.14 2.42
CA GLU A 125 -1.18 -0.21 1.68
C GLU A 125 -0.84 -1.69 1.83
N VAL A 126 -0.38 -2.31 0.74
CA VAL A 126 0.35 -3.58 0.78
C VAL A 126 1.73 -3.35 0.20
N ALA A 127 2.74 -3.36 1.06
CA ALA A 127 4.14 -3.30 0.68
C ALA A 127 4.70 -4.72 0.47
N CYS A 128 5.31 -4.98 -0.67
CA CYS A 128 5.87 -6.27 -1.04
C CYS A 128 7.38 -6.29 -0.91
N ASN A 129 7.88 -7.41 -0.38
CA ASN A 129 9.30 -7.60 -0.10
C ASN A 129 9.85 -6.47 0.80
N SER A 130 9.05 -5.98 1.73
CA SER A 130 9.41 -4.89 2.62
C SER A 130 8.61 -4.89 3.93
N ARG A 131 9.21 -4.25 4.94
CA ARG A 131 8.67 -4.05 6.28
C ARG A 131 8.25 -2.62 6.56
N ASP A 132 8.54 -1.71 5.64
CA ASP A 132 8.28 -0.27 5.74
C ASP A 132 7.47 0.22 4.54
N ILE A 133 6.76 1.33 4.72
CA ILE A 133 5.83 1.87 3.71
C ILE A 133 6.54 2.44 2.45
N HIS A 134 7.85 2.67 2.52
CA HIS A 134 8.63 3.24 1.42
C HIS A 134 9.41 2.17 0.66
N CYS A 135 9.22 0.90 0.98
CA CYS A 135 9.97 -0.21 0.42
C CYS A 135 11.50 0.01 0.49
N SER A 136 11.98 0.65 1.56
CA SER A 136 13.33 1.20 1.65
C SER A 136 14.43 0.12 1.68
N GLU A 137 14.13 -1.02 2.32
CA GLU A 137 14.98 -2.21 2.38
C GLU A 137 14.23 -3.45 1.88
N TRP A 138 14.98 -4.44 1.38
CA TRP A 138 14.40 -5.73 0.99
C TRP A 138 14.18 -6.59 2.22
N ALA A 139 12.99 -7.19 2.31
CA ALA A 139 12.64 -8.24 3.26
C ALA A 139 11.94 -9.38 2.51
N ALA A 140 11.96 -10.58 3.08
CA ALA A 140 11.18 -11.70 2.54
C ALA A 140 9.68 -11.56 2.79
N GLU A 141 9.27 -10.65 3.69
CA GLU A 141 7.89 -10.44 4.09
C GLU A 141 7.22 -9.36 3.23
N HIS A 142 5.91 -9.48 3.10
CA HIS A 142 4.98 -8.47 2.64
C HIS A 142 4.26 -7.93 3.88
N THR A 143 4.02 -6.61 3.91
CA THR A 143 3.42 -5.93 5.05
C THR A 143 2.14 -5.21 4.61
N VAL A 144 1.07 -5.39 5.38
CA VAL A 144 -0.18 -4.64 5.17
C VAL A 144 -0.24 -3.51 6.20
N PHE A 145 -0.49 -2.29 5.72
CA PHE A 145 -0.60 -1.11 6.57
C PHE A 145 -1.97 -0.47 6.47
N ILE A 146 -2.52 -0.09 7.62
CA ILE A 146 -3.69 0.79 7.71
C ILE A 146 -3.20 2.20 7.92
N HIS A 147 -3.56 3.12 7.03
CA HIS A 147 -3.25 4.53 7.18
C HIS A 147 -4.43 5.22 7.88
N ALA A 148 -4.14 5.97 8.93
CA ALA A 148 -5.12 6.78 9.63
C ALA A 148 -4.50 8.09 10.12
N ARG A 149 -5.34 8.95 10.71
CA ARG A 149 -4.89 10.23 11.28
C ARG A 149 -3.87 9.99 12.40
N PRO A 150 -2.81 10.81 12.51
CA PRO A 150 -1.92 10.76 13.67
C PRO A 150 -2.69 10.86 15.01
N GLY A 151 -2.41 9.94 15.93
CA GLY A 151 -3.09 9.83 17.23
C GLY A 151 -4.40 9.03 17.20
N HIS A 152 -4.77 8.43 16.07
CA HIS A 152 -5.91 7.52 15.96
C HIS A 152 -5.48 6.03 15.99
N ASP A 153 -4.57 5.68 16.90
CA ASP A 153 -4.09 4.30 17.10
C ASP A 153 -5.24 3.32 17.34
N GLU A 154 -6.26 3.74 18.10
CA GLU A 154 -7.46 2.94 18.38
C GLU A 154 -8.29 2.66 17.12
N ARG A 155 -8.28 3.58 16.12
CA ARG A 155 -8.95 3.36 14.83
C ARG A 155 -8.26 2.24 14.05
N ALA A 156 -6.93 2.28 13.96
CA ALA A 156 -6.17 1.26 13.26
C ALA A 156 -6.35 -0.12 13.91
N ALA A 157 -6.30 -0.18 15.24
CA ALA A 157 -6.58 -1.40 15.99
C ALA A 157 -8.01 -1.91 15.77
N TRP A 158 -9.02 -1.03 15.79
CA TRP A 158 -10.41 -1.39 15.53
C TRP A 158 -10.63 -1.93 14.12
N LEU A 159 -10.02 -1.30 13.10
CA LEU A 159 -10.08 -1.75 11.71
C LEU A 159 -9.43 -3.12 11.52
N ALA A 160 -8.24 -3.33 12.11
CA ALA A 160 -7.57 -4.63 12.11
C ALA A 160 -8.45 -5.73 12.74
N ALA A 161 -9.12 -5.42 13.85
CA ALA A 161 -10.00 -6.36 14.53
C ALA A 161 -11.22 -6.77 13.67
N GLN A 162 -11.69 -5.93 12.75
CA GLN A 162 -12.80 -6.28 11.83
C GLN A 162 -12.45 -7.46 10.91
N VAL A 163 -11.16 -7.69 10.67
CA VAL A 163 -10.65 -8.77 9.81
C VAL A 163 -9.87 -9.82 10.61
N ASN A 164 -10.11 -9.90 11.93
CA ASN A 164 -9.42 -10.81 12.86
C ASN A 164 -7.89 -10.62 12.89
N ALA A 165 -7.41 -9.41 12.61
CA ALA A 165 -6.01 -9.03 12.69
C ALA A 165 -5.74 -8.11 13.89
N GLN A 166 -4.47 -7.79 14.11
CA GLN A 166 -4.01 -6.87 15.15
C GLN A 166 -2.85 -6.04 14.61
N VAL A 167 -2.59 -4.89 15.22
CA VAL A 167 -1.39 -4.11 14.92
C VAL A 167 -0.16 -4.90 15.39
N VAL A 168 0.79 -5.14 14.50
CA VAL A 168 1.96 -6.01 14.72
C VAL A 168 3.28 -5.25 14.92
N GLY A 169 3.23 -3.92 14.99
CA GLY A 169 4.43 -3.08 15.12
C GLY A 169 4.10 -1.60 15.35
N PRO A 170 5.13 -0.77 15.58
CA PRO A 170 4.94 0.67 15.76
C PRO A 170 4.44 1.32 14.46
N PRO A 171 3.72 2.46 14.54
CA PRO A 171 3.30 3.20 13.36
C PRO A 171 4.47 3.91 12.67
N GLU A 172 4.37 4.03 11.36
CA GLU A 172 5.29 4.76 10.49
C GLU A 172 4.70 6.12 10.08
N PHE A 173 5.56 7.02 9.62
CA PHE A 173 5.13 8.30 9.06
C PHE A 173 4.72 8.08 7.61
N GLY A 174 3.45 8.32 7.30
CA GLY A 174 2.91 8.20 5.95
C GLY A 174 3.27 9.37 5.02
N TRP A 175 2.57 9.40 3.90
CA TRP A 175 2.76 10.34 2.78
C TRP A 175 2.30 11.76 3.10
#